data_AF-A0A965Y6D6-F1
#
_entry.id   AF-A0A965Y6D6-F1
#
_cell.length_a   1.000
_cell.length_b   1.000
_cell.length_c   1.000
_cell.angle_alpha   90.00
_cell.angle_beta   90.00
_cell.angle_gamma   90.00
#
_symmetry.space_group_name_H-M   'P 1'
#
loop_
_entity.id
_entity.type
_entity.pdbx_description
1 polymer ?
#
loop_
_entity_poly.entity_id
_entity_poly.type
_entity_poly.pdbx_seq_one_letter_code
_entity_poly.pdbx_strand_id
1 'polypeptide(L)'
;MIAEKVDAFIEAANKEYGSELATDNVKPKPEDWTGSLNDSGLPDCISINEPGKGHVYVDAETGEIMTKLDRPWIETLRKALETPSPPPKKEYRMSGTSATPPPKAIVVRSAPMRDIQVAELSLGDIKDYICPAATDQEAFMFLKLCQARNLNPFTNEAYLIKYGAKAQMVVGKEAFMRKAELHPQYTGFKAGVIVKLENGVALQYREGSFVDEGEKIVGGWAEVYRKDRTHPIRAEVSLKDYDSGKDGPWKNHKATMIRKVPLVQAMREAFPSDLSGCYDSSEFRGAVDVESELVEG
;
A
#
# COMPACT_ATOMS: atom_id res chain seq x y z
N MET A 1 -22.43 -6.37 -7.03
CA MET A 1 -22.25 -6.58 -5.58
C MET A 1 -22.79 -7.92 -5.08
N ILE A 2 -24.09 -8.22 -5.14
CA ILE A 2 -24.62 -9.50 -4.62
C ILE A 2 -24.17 -10.69 -5.50
N ALA A 3 -24.29 -10.59 -6.83
CA ALA A 3 -23.78 -11.62 -7.75
C ALA A 3 -22.29 -11.92 -7.53
N GLU A 4 -21.45 -10.89 -7.42
CA GLU A 4 -20.00 -11.04 -7.16
C GLU A 4 -19.72 -11.73 -5.81
N LYS A 5 -20.52 -11.46 -4.78
CA LYS A 5 -20.42 -12.14 -3.48
C LYS A 5 -20.83 -13.60 -3.57
N VAL A 6 -21.87 -13.92 -4.34
CA VAL A 6 -22.30 -15.31 -4.60
C VAL A 6 -21.20 -16.06 -5.36
N ASP A 7 -20.62 -15.46 -6.39
CA ASP A 7 -19.54 -16.08 -7.18
C ASP A 7 -18.29 -16.34 -6.31
N ALA A 8 -17.87 -15.33 -5.53
CA ALA A 8 -16.75 -15.48 -4.60
C ALA A 8 -17.00 -16.55 -3.53
N PHE A 9 -18.24 -16.64 -3.03
CA PHE A 9 -18.64 -17.69 -2.10
C PHE A 9 -18.55 -19.08 -2.74
N ILE A 10 -19.07 -19.26 -3.97
CA ILE A 10 -19.04 -20.54 -4.69
C ILE A 10 -17.61 -21.02 -4.89
N GLU A 11 -16.71 -20.12 -5.30
CA GLU A 11 -15.29 -20.44 -5.48
C GLU A 11 -14.64 -20.92 -4.16
N ALA A 12 -14.90 -20.21 -3.06
CA ALA A 12 -14.40 -20.58 -1.73
C ALA A 12 -15.00 -21.91 -1.23
N ALA A 13 -16.32 -22.09 -1.37
CA ALA A 13 -17.02 -23.28 -0.90
C ALA A 13 -16.60 -24.55 -1.65
N ASN A 14 -16.41 -24.46 -2.98
CA ASN A 14 -15.93 -25.59 -3.78
C ASN A 14 -14.49 -25.98 -3.40
N LYS A 15 -13.65 -24.99 -3.07
CA LYS A 15 -12.27 -25.22 -2.63
C LYS A 15 -12.17 -25.81 -1.23
N GLU A 16 -13.03 -25.38 -0.30
CA GLU A 16 -12.99 -25.78 1.12
C GLU A 16 -13.71 -27.10 1.38
N TYR A 17 -14.87 -27.31 0.75
CA TYR A 17 -15.74 -28.45 1.04
C TYR A 17 -15.78 -29.51 -0.08
N GLY A 18 -15.02 -29.33 -1.17
CA GLY A 18 -15.06 -30.22 -2.34
C GLY A 18 -16.44 -30.28 -3.00
N SER A 19 -17.23 -29.22 -2.83
CA SER A 19 -18.56 -29.10 -3.45
C SER A 19 -18.44 -28.76 -4.95
N GLU A 20 -19.52 -28.99 -5.70
CA GLU A 20 -19.62 -28.65 -7.12
C GLU A 20 -20.72 -27.60 -7.34
N LEU A 21 -20.76 -26.57 -6.49
CA LEU A 21 -21.72 -25.48 -6.62
C LEU A 21 -21.44 -24.67 -7.90
N ALA A 22 -22.49 -24.29 -8.60
CA ALA A 22 -22.38 -23.44 -9.79
C ALA A 22 -23.61 -22.54 -9.93
N THR A 23 -23.44 -21.36 -10.52
CA THR A 23 -24.58 -20.53 -10.91
C THR A 23 -25.17 -21.00 -12.23
N ASP A 24 -26.49 -20.87 -12.37
CA ASP A 24 -27.19 -21.10 -13.63
C ASP A 24 -28.37 -20.14 -13.84
N ASN A 25 -29.06 -20.29 -14.96
CA ASN A 25 -30.18 -19.45 -15.36
C ASN A 25 -31.55 -20.04 -14.96
N VAL A 26 -31.59 -21.03 -14.07
CA VAL A 26 -32.87 -21.60 -13.62
C VAL A 26 -33.57 -20.60 -12.72
N LYS A 27 -34.84 -20.32 -12.99
CA LYS A 27 -35.65 -19.41 -12.18
C LYS A 27 -36.67 -20.19 -11.36
N PRO A 28 -36.99 -19.74 -10.12
CA PRO A 28 -38.10 -20.30 -9.38
C PRO A 28 -39.41 -20.02 -10.12
N LYS A 29 -40.44 -20.81 -9.84
CA LYS A 29 -41.77 -20.52 -10.35
C LYS A 29 -42.26 -19.18 -9.78
N PRO A 30 -42.96 -18.34 -10.56
CA PRO A 30 -43.48 -17.06 -10.06
C PRO A 30 -44.37 -17.18 -8.81
N GLU A 31 -45.10 -18.28 -8.67
CA GLU A 31 -45.96 -18.59 -7.51
C GLU A 31 -45.19 -18.86 -6.21
N ASP A 32 -43.92 -19.26 -6.30
CA ASP A 32 -43.05 -19.59 -5.16
C ASP A 32 -42.04 -18.45 -4.85
N TRP A 33 -42.14 -17.32 -5.57
CA TRP A 33 -41.22 -16.19 -5.46
C TRP A 33 -41.89 -14.99 -4.79
N THR A 34 -41.26 -14.46 -3.73
CA THR A 34 -41.72 -13.26 -3.02
C THR A 34 -40.69 -12.13 -3.01
N GLY A 35 -39.60 -12.29 -3.77
CA GLY A 35 -38.52 -11.29 -3.89
C GLY A 35 -38.74 -10.31 -5.05
N SER A 36 -37.68 -9.61 -5.41
CA SER A 36 -37.64 -8.61 -6.48
C SER A 36 -37.91 -9.23 -7.86
N LEU A 37 -38.49 -8.43 -8.75
CA LEU A 37 -38.77 -8.80 -10.14
C LEU A 37 -37.91 -7.97 -11.07
N ASN A 38 -37.50 -8.57 -12.18
CA ASN A 38 -36.76 -7.86 -13.23
C ASN A 38 -37.71 -7.06 -14.13
N ASP A 39 -37.14 -6.28 -15.06
CA ASP A 39 -37.89 -5.45 -16.01
C ASP A 39 -38.89 -6.22 -16.89
N SER A 40 -38.76 -7.55 -16.97
CA SER A 40 -39.68 -8.44 -17.70
C SER A 40 -40.77 -9.06 -16.82
N GLY A 41 -40.85 -8.69 -15.54
CA GLY A 41 -41.81 -9.22 -14.58
C GLY A 41 -41.52 -10.65 -14.11
N LEU A 42 -40.28 -11.13 -14.30
CA LEU A 42 -39.83 -12.45 -13.86
C LEU A 42 -38.99 -12.34 -12.58
N PRO A 43 -38.88 -13.41 -11.76
CA PRO A 43 -38.04 -13.44 -10.57
C PRO A 43 -36.60 -12.97 -10.81
N ASP A 44 -36.19 -11.91 -10.11
CA ASP A 44 -34.83 -11.39 -10.17
C ASP A 44 -33.94 -12.07 -9.12
N CYS A 45 -33.55 -13.30 -9.42
CA CYS A 45 -32.75 -14.13 -8.55
C CYS A 45 -31.43 -14.60 -9.19
N ILE A 46 -30.46 -14.88 -8.34
CA ILE A 46 -29.28 -15.68 -8.64
C ILE A 46 -29.57 -17.12 -8.20
N SER A 47 -29.45 -18.07 -9.13
CA SER A 47 -29.66 -19.49 -8.88
C SER A 47 -28.32 -20.19 -8.67
N ILE A 48 -28.18 -20.87 -7.54
CA ILE A 48 -27.02 -21.68 -7.19
C ILE A 48 -27.45 -23.15 -7.23
N ASN A 49 -26.93 -23.90 -8.20
CA ASN A 49 -27.16 -25.33 -8.34
C ASN A 49 -26.17 -26.12 -7.50
N GLU A 50 -26.70 -27.06 -6.72
CA GLU A 50 -25.92 -28.11 -6.07
C GLU A 50 -26.25 -29.45 -6.75
N PRO A 51 -25.29 -30.10 -7.43
CA PRO A 51 -25.54 -31.33 -8.17
C PRO A 51 -26.23 -32.41 -7.35
N GLY A 52 -27.35 -32.90 -7.86
CA GLY A 52 -28.17 -33.93 -7.19
C GLY A 52 -29.02 -33.43 -6.01
N LYS A 53 -28.95 -32.14 -5.66
CA LYS A 53 -29.61 -31.56 -4.49
C LYS A 53 -30.48 -30.33 -4.81
N GLY A 54 -30.46 -29.83 -6.03
CA GLY A 54 -31.37 -28.79 -6.52
C GLY A 54 -30.81 -27.37 -6.35
N HIS A 55 -31.70 -26.38 -6.43
CA HIS A 55 -31.32 -24.97 -6.56
C HIS A 55 -31.62 -24.18 -5.28
N VAL A 56 -30.69 -23.30 -4.94
CA VAL A 56 -30.85 -22.26 -3.92
C VAL A 56 -30.97 -20.92 -4.63
N TYR A 57 -32.00 -20.15 -4.30
CA TYR A 57 -32.27 -18.87 -4.91
C TYR A 57 -31.92 -17.73 -3.96
N VAL A 58 -31.14 -16.78 -4.45
CA VAL A 58 -30.78 -15.54 -3.75
C VAL A 58 -31.42 -14.38 -4.51
N ASP A 59 -32.10 -13.49 -3.79
CA ASP A 59 -32.64 -12.27 -4.35
C ASP A 59 -31.51 -11.34 -4.82
N ALA A 60 -31.57 -10.92 -6.09
CA ALA A 60 -30.47 -10.19 -6.72
C ALA A 60 -30.33 -8.75 -6.20
N GLU A 61 -31.39 -8.18 -5.62
CA GLU A 61 -31.43 -6.81 -5.11
C GLU A 61 -31.10 -6.74 -3.62
N THR A 62 -31.70 -7.62 -2.83
CA THR A 62 -31.61 -7.61 -1.36
C THR A 62 -30.55 -8.56 -0.81
N GLY A 63 -30.20 -9.60 -1.55
CA GLY A 63 -29.31 -10.67 -1.09
C GLY A 63 -30.00 -11.66 -0.15
N GLU A 64 -31.33 -11.59 -0.01
CA GLU A 64 -32.09 -12.53 0.81
C GLU A 64 -32.07 -13.93 0.18
N ILE A 65 -31.82 -14.95 1.00
CA ILE A 65 -31.83 -16.36 0.56
C ILE A 65 -33.27 -16.88 0.69
N MET A 66 -33.90 -17.15 -0.45
CA MET A 66 -35.36 -17.39 -0.55
C MET A 66 -35.74 -18.88 -0.58
N THR A 67 -34.77 -19.79 -0.44
CA THR A 67 -35.03 -21.23 -0.42
C THR A 67 -35.41 -21.73 0.97
N LYS A 68 -36.26 -22.77 1.03
CA LYS A 68 -36.56 -23.53 2.26
C LYS A 68 -35.60 -24.71 2.47
N LEU A 69 -34.66 -24.92 1.54
CA LEU A 69 -33.69 -26.01 1.64
C LEU A 69 -32.70 -25.72 2.75
N ASP A 70 -32.52 -26.67 3.67
CA ASP A 70 -31.45 -26.61 4.66
C ASP A 70 -30.17 -27.19 4.05
N ARG A 71 -29.09 -26.41 4.09
CA ARG A 71 -27.76 -26.78 3.56
C ARG A 71 -26.69 -26.29 4.54
N PRO A 72 -25.66 -27.12 4.81
CA PRO A 72 -24.58 -26.74 5.73
C PRO A 72 -23.87 -25.43 5.37
N TRP A 73 -23.88 -25.06 4.09
CA TRP A 73 -23.18 -23.90 3.56
C TRP A 73 -24.05 -22.62 3.49
N ILE A 74 -25.37 -22.70 3.74
CA ILE A 74 -26.27 -21.55 3.66
C ILE A 74 -25.95 -20.48 4.70
N GLU A 75 -25.55 -20.86 5.91
CA GLU A 75 -25.16 -19.90 6.94
C GLU A 75 -23.88 -19.15 6.55
N THR A 76 -22.93 -19.85 5.93
CA THR A 76 -21.71 -19.25 5.39
C THR A 76 -22.02 -18.30 4.24
N LEU A 77 -22.95 -18.66 3.35
CA LEU A 77 -23.42 -17.78 2.28
C LEU A 77 -24.09 -16.53 2.86
N ARG A 78 -24.99 -16.67 3.85
CA ARG A 78 -25.67 -15.55 4.51
C ARG A 78 -24.65 -14.54 5.06
N LYS A 79 -23.64 -15.05 5.78
CA LYS A 79 -22.56 -14.22 6.32
C LYS A 79 -21.75 -13.51 5.22
N ALA A 80 -21.48 -14.18 4.10
CA ALA A 80 -20.78 -13.58 2.96
C ALA A 80 -21.61 -12.50 2.25
N LEU A 81 -22.94 -12.59 2.30
CA LEU A 81 -23.85 -11.60 1.75
C LEU A 81 -23.97 -10.36 2.66
N GLU A 82 -23.90 -10.54 3.99
CA GLU A 82 -23.96 -9.47 4.99
C GLU A 82 -22.65 -8.68 5.15
N THR A 83 -21.50 -9.26 4.81
CA THR A 83 -20.21 -8.53 4.92
C THR A 83 -20.17 -7.36 3.93
N PRO A 84 -19.80 -6.14 4.36
CA PRO A 84 -19.68 -5.02 3.42
C PRO A 84 -18.66 -5.39 2.34
N SER A 85 -19.04 -5.21 1.07
CA SER A 85 -18.16 -5.54 -0.06
C SER A 85 -16.81 -4.83 0.13
N PRO A 86 -15.67 -5.51 -0.10
CA PRO A 86 -14.40 -4.82 -0.20
C PRO A 86 -14.53 -3.74 -1.28
N PRO A 87 -13.89 -2.57 -1.09
CA PRO A 87 -14.02 -1.47 -2.03
C PRO A 87 -13.67 -1.98 -3.45
N PRO A 88 -14.44 -1.58 -4.48
CA PRO A 88 -14.26 -2.12 -5.82
C PRO A 88 -12.83 -1.88 -6.32
N LYS A 89 -12.28 -2.87 -7.03
CA LYS A 89 -10.98 -2.74 -7.71
C LYS A 89 -11.07 -1.56 -8.66
N LYS A 90 -10.29 -0.50 -8.40
CA LYS A 90 -10.24 0.69 -9.25
C LYS A 90 -9.57 0.34 -10.58
N GLU A 91 -10.36 0.23 -11.65
CA GLU A 91 -9.85 0.40 -13.01
C GLU A 91 -9.64 1.90 -13.28
N TYR A 92 -8.41 2.26 -13.65
CA TYR A 92 -8.04 3.65 -13.95
C TYR A 92 -8.51 4.04 -15.36
N ARG A 93 -9.47 4.96 -15.45
CA ARG A 93 -9.73 5.76 -16.66
C ARG A 93 -10.13 7.19 -16.27
N MET A 94 -9.40 8.16 -16.80
CA MET A 94 -9.50 9.59 -16.46
C MET A 94 -10.78 10.24 -17.00
N SER A 95 -11.52 10.99 -16.17
CA SER A 95 -11.94 12.39 -16.42
C SER A 95 -13.05 12.90 -15.44
N GLY A 96 -12.86 14.11 -14.88
CA GLY A 96 -13.88 15.17 -14.83
C GLY A 96 -14.82 15.37 -13.62
N THR A 97 -14.36 16.15 -12.62
CA THR A 97 -15.04 17.25 -11.85
C THR A 97 -16.46 17.13 -11.27
N SER A 98 -16.65 17.39 -9.96
CA SER A 98 -17.12 18.68 -9.38
C SER A 98 -17.26 18.62 -7.84
N ALA A 99 -17.24 19.79 -7.18
CA ALA A 99 -16.88 20.01 -5.77
C ALA A 99 -18.07 20.11 -4.77
N THR A 100 -17.81 19.79 -3.49
CA THR A 100 -18.33 20.48 -2.28
C THR A 100 -17.42 20.19 -1.06
N PRO A 101 -17.33 21.10 -0.05
CA PRO A 101 -16.31 21.00 1.00
C PRO A 101 -16.75 20.06 2.15
N PRO A 102 -15.85 19.23 2.72
CA PRO A 102 -16.19 18.43 3.89
C PRO A 102 -16.04 19.23 5.20
N PRO A 103 -16.80 18.88 6.25
CA PRO A 103 -16.79 19.58 7.53
C PRO A 103 -15.46 19.35 8.29
N LYS A 104 -15.11 20.31 9.17
CA LYS A 104 -13.85 20.35 9.94
C LYS A 104 -13.56 19.01 10.62
N ALA A 105 -12.49 18.33 10.19
CA ALA A 105 -12.02 17.10 10.80
C ALA A 105 -11.40 17.38 12.18
N ILE A 106 -11.89 16.68 13.19
CA ILE A 106 -11.21 16.53 14.48
C ILE A 106 -10.04 15.57 14.24
N VAL A 107 -8.80 16.06 14.39
CA VAL A 107 -7.59 15.23 14.27
C VAL A 107 -7.40 14.43 15.56
N VAL A 108 -7.83 13.17 15.57
CA VAL A 108 -7.41 12.20 16.59
C VAL A 108 -6.13 11.52 16.11
N ARG A 109 -5.02 11.72 16.85
CA ARG A 109 -3.71 11.11 16.53
C ARG A 109 -3.77 9.59 16.74
N SER A 110 -3.61 8.82 15.67
CA SER A 110 -3.99 7.40 15.51
C SER A 110 -2.91 6.36 15.82
N ALA A 111 -1.99 6.63 16.75
CA ALA A 111 -0.95 5.65 17.11
C ALA A 111 -1.51 4.25 17.48
N PRO A 112 -2.60 4.11 18.26
CA PRO A 112 -3.13 2.80 18.62
C PRO A 112 -3.73 2.04 17.42
N MET A 113 -4.46 2.74 16.55
CA MET A 113 -5.11 2.10 15.39
C MET A 113 -4.09 1.57 14.39
N ARG A 114 -2.99 2.28 14.23
CA ARG A 114 -1.94 1.89 13.30
C ARG A 114 -1.19 0.63 13.77
N ASP A 115 -0.91 0.54 15.06
CA ASP A 115 -0.26 -0.65 15.63
C ASP A 115 -1.15 -1.90 15.45
N ILE A 116 -2.47 -1.73 15.61
CA ILE A 116 -3.47 -2.77 15.32
C ILE A 116 -3.42 -3.16 13.84
N GLN A 117 -3.44 -2.19 12.92
CA GLN A 117 -3.39 -2.46 11.47
C GLN A 117 -2.12 -3.22 11.04
N VAL A 118 -0.97 -2.92 11.63
CA VAL A 118 0.27 -3.63 11.31
C VAL A 118 0.28 -5.04 11.92
N ALA A 119 -0.26 -5.21 13.12
CA ALA A 119 -0.36 -6.52 13.77
C ALA A 119 -1.31 -7.47 13.02
N GLU A 120 -2.43 -6.96 12.52
CA GLU A 120 -3.45 -7.71 11.78
C GLU A 120 -3.08 -7.97 10.31
N LEU A 121 -1.99 -7.36 9.82
CA LEU A 121 -1.52 -7.54 8.44
C LEU A 121 -1.29 -9.02 8.13
N SER A 122 -1.87 -9.47 7.01
CA SER A 122 -1.81 -10.86 6.58
C SER A 122 -1.01 -11.05 5.28
N LEU A 123 -0.67 -12.29 4.96
CA LEU A 123 -0.03 -12.62 3.68
C LEU A 123 -0.96 -12.28 2.50
N GLY A 124 -2.26 -12.50 2.69
CA GLY A 124 -3.30 -12.13 1.72
C GLY A 124 -3.24 -10.65 1.41
N ASP A 125 -3.19 -9.79 2.44
CA ASP A 125 -3.14 -8.34 2.23
C ASP A 125 -1.93 -7.90 1.41
N ILE A 126 -0.77 -8.52 1.63
CA ILE A 126 0.43 -8.24 0.85
C ILE A 126 0.25 -8.63 -0.61
N LYS A 127 -0.29 -9.83 -0.87
CA LYS A 127 -0.48 -10.31 -2.25
C LYS A 127 -1.62 -9.59 -2.96
N ASP A 128 -2.69 -9.25 -2.26
CA ASP A 128 -3.88 -8.73 -2.89
C ASP A 128 -3.77 -7.21 -3.13
N TYR A 129 -3.12 -6.49 -2.23
CA TYR A 129 -3.11 -5.02 -2.25
C TYR A 129 -1.72 -4.38 -2.41
N ILE A 130 -0.63 -5.05 -2.04
CA ILE A 130 0.71 -4.45 -2.09
C ILE A 130 1.50 -4.91 -3.31
N CYS A 131 1.63 -6.22 -3.52
CA CYS A 131 2.39 -6.79 -4.63
C CYS A 131 1.85 -8.16 -5.07
N PRO A 132 0.86 -8.20 -5.98
CA PRO A 132 0.30 -9.46 -6.50
C PRO A 132 1.30 -10.37 -7.22
N ALA A 133 2.36 -9.80 -7.77
CA ALA A 133 3.41 -10.54 -8.44
C ALA A 133 4.40 -11.24 -7.48
N ALA A 134 4.36 -10.91 -6.18
CA ALA A 134 5.24 -11.50 -5.18
C ALA A 134 4.96 -13.00 -4.98
N THR A 135 6.02 -13.78 -4.79
CA THR A 135 5.87 -15.16 -4.34
C THR A 135 5.42 -15.18 -2.88
N ASP A 136 4.83 -16.30 -2.43
CA ASP A 136 4.42 -16.46 -1.03
C ASP A 136 5.60 -16.25 -0.07
N GLN A 137 6.81 -16.69 -0.46
CA GLN A 137 8.01 -16.47 0.33
C GLN A 137 8.39 -14.98 0.41
N GLU A 138 8.35 -14.25 -0.72
CA GLU A 138 8.65 -12.81 -0.75
C GLU A 138 7.61 -12.01 0.05
N ALA A 139 6.33 -12.31 -0.13
CA ALA A 139 5.24 -11.69 0.61
C ALA A 139 5.36 -11.98 2.11
N PHE A 140 5.73 -13.20 2.50
CA PHE A 140 5.93 -13.58 3.90
C PHE A 140 7.11 -12.82 4.51
N MET A 141 8.25 -12.75 3.81
CA MET A 141 9.40 -11.99 4.28
C MET A 141 9.07 -10.50 4.47
N PHE A 142 8.34 -9.91 3.53
CA PHE A 142 7.90 -8.52 3.61
C PHE A 142 6.91 -8.28 4.76
N LEU A 143 5.96 -9.18 4.95
CA LEU A 143 5.04 -9.15 6.10
C LEU A 143 5.82 -9.17 7.42
N LYS A 144 6.81 -10.06 7.56
CA LYS A 144 7.64 -10.13 8.76
C LYS A 144 8.49 -8.89 8.98
N LEU A 145 8.98 -8.27 7.92
CA LEU A 145 9.64 -6.96 8.01
C LEU A 145 8.68 -5.89 8.56
N CYS A 146 7.46 -5.82 8.01
CA CYS A 146 6.45 -4.84 8.43
C CYS A 146 6.07 -5.01 9.91
N GLN A 147 5.78 -6.24 10.33
CA GLN A 147 5.44 -6.57 11.72
C GLN A 147 6.60 -6.29 12.68
N ALA A 148 7.81 -6.77 12.37
CA ALA A 148 8.97 -6.63 13.26
C ALA A 148 9.42 -5.17 13.44
N ARG A 149 9.16 -4.31 12.44
CA ARG A 149 9.59 -2.90 12.45
C ARG A 149 8.46 -1.91 12.61
N ASN A 150 7.24 -2.40 12.80
CA ASN A 150 6.01 -1.61 12.88
C ASN A 150 5.88 -0.62 11.70
N LEU A 151 6.04 -1.16 10.48
CA LEU A 151 5.92 -0.42 9.22
C LEU A 151 4.56 -0.72 8.61
N ASN A 152 3.85 0.32 8.18
CA ASN A 152 2.56 0.18 7.52
C ASN A 152 2.71 0.37 5.99
N PRO A 153 2.56 -0.68 5.18
CA PRO A 153 2.72 -0.57 3.73
C PRO A 153 1.62 0.26 3.06
N PHE A 154 0.45 0.44 3.69
CA PHE A 154 -0.64 1.27 3.18
C PHE A 154 -0.42 2.77 3.40
N THR A 155 0.53 3.14 4.26
CA THR A 155 0.88 4.54 4.52
C THR A 155 2.27 4.89 4.00
N ASN A 156 2.72 4.24 2.92
CA ASN A 156 3.94 4.59 2.19
C ASN A 156 5.25 4.44 2.98
N GLU A 157 5.24 3.58 4.00
CA GLU A 157 6.41 3.35 4.85
C GLU A 157 7.24 2.13 4.49
N ALA A 158 6.63 1.18 3.77
CA ALA A 158 7.30 0.01 3.27
C ALA A 158 6.68 -0.38 1.93
N TYR A 159 7.53 -0.80 1.00
CA TYR A 159 7.15 -1.19 -0.34
C TYR A 159 7.77 -2.54 -0.67
N LEU A 160 6.98 -3.39 -1.32
CA LEU A 160 7.46 -4.61 -1.94
C LEU A 160 7.41 -4.44 -3.45
N ILE A 161 8.58 -4.29 -4.05
CA ILE A 161 8.71 -3.95 -5.47
C ILE A 161 9.31 -5.15 -6.19
N LYS A 162 8.60 -5.72 -7.17
CA LYS A 162 9.09 -6.87 -7.94
C LYS A 162 9.40 -6.48 -9.37
N TYR A 163 10.68 -6.54 -9.73
CA TYR A 163 11.15 -6.45 -11.11
C TYR A 163 11.94 -7.71 -11.46
N GLY A 164 11.47 -8.44 -12.49
CA GLY A 164 12.10 -9.70 -12.91
C GLY A 164 11.97 -10.79 -11.85
N ALA A 165 13.09 -11.46 -11.55
CA ALA A 165 13.07 -12.71 -10.77
C ALA A 165 12.91 -12.53 -9.25
N LYS A 166 13.39 -11.41 -8.67
CA LYS A 166 13.43 -11.20 -7.22
C LYS A 166 12.73 -9.91 -6.82
N ALA A 167 11.94 -9.95 -5.76
CA ALA A 167 11.37 -8.76 -5.14
C ALA A 167 12.40 -8.02 -4.26
N GLN A 168 12.25 -6.71 -4.20
CA GLN A 168 13.02 -5.78 -3.37
C GLN A 168 12.09 -5.21 -2.30
N MET A 169 12.55 -5.22 -1.05
CA MET A 169 11.85 -4.62 0.08
C MET A 169 12.47 -3.26 0.35
N VAL A 170 11.67 -2.21 0.26
CA VAL A 170 12.10 -0.83 0.44
C VAL A 170 11.38 -0.23 1.63
N VAL A 171 12.09 0.49 2.48
CA VAL A 171 11.51 1.27 3.58
C VAL A 171 11.46 2.73 3.15
N GLY A 172 10.28 3.32 3.21
CA GLY A 172 10.05 4.72 2.86
C GLY A 172 10.70 5.66 3.87
N LYS A 173 11.14 6.84 3.37
CA LYS A 173 11.74 7.91 4.18
C LYS A 173 10.90 8.26 5.41
N GLU A 174 9.57 8.31 5.29
CA GLU A 174 8.68 8.70 6.38
C GLU A 174 8.76 7.74 7.59
N ALA A 175 9.08 6.47 7.37
CA ALA A 175 9.33 5.53 8.45
C ALA A 175 10.59 5.89 9.26
N PHE A 176 11.64 6.35 8.58
CA PHE A 176 12.86 6.84 9.22
C PHE A 176 12.57 8.09 10.05
N MET A 177 11.85 9.05 9.46
CA MET A 177 11.46 10.30 10.12
C MET A 177 10.63 10.04 11.37
N ARG A 178 9.60 9.19 11.27
CA ARG A 178 8.72 8.86 12.39
C ARG A 178 9.48 8.16 13.52
N LYS A 179 10.33 7.19 13.19
CA LYS A 179 11.13 6.48 14.20
C LYS A 179 12.11 7.41 14.90
N ALA A 180 12.74 8.33 14.17
CA ALA A 180 13.57 9.37 14.78
C ALA A 180 12.73 10.26 15.72
N GLU A 181 11.55 10.72 15.29
CA GLU A 181 10.67 11.58 16.09
C GLU A 181 10.20 10.93 17.40
N LEU A 182 9.97 9.62 17.39
CA LEU A 182 9.59 8.86 18.58
C LEU A 182 10.77 8.60 19.54
N HIS A 183 12.01 8.76 19.09
CA HIS A 183 13.18 8.41 19.88
C HIS A 183 13.49 9.52 20.91
N PRO A 184 13.56 9.24 22.24
CA PRO A 184 13.68 10.27 23.27
C PRO A 184 14.93 11.15 23.17
N GLN A 185 15.98 10.65 22.51
CA GLN A 185 17.25 11.38 22.32
C GLN A 185 17.29 12.23 21.05
N TYR A 186 16.31 12.13 20.14
CA TYR A 186 16.33 12.89 18.89
C TYR A 186 16.10 14.38 19.13
N THR A 187 16.88 15.22 18.46
CA THR A 187 16.77 16.68 18.56
C THR A 187 16.74 17.37 17.20
N GLY A 188 16.35 16.63 16.15
CA GLY A 188 16.26 17.16 14.78
C GLY A 188 17.43 16.76 13.89
N PHE A 189 17.42 17.34 12.68
CA PHE A 189 18.41 17.09 11.65
C PHE A 189 18.61 18.33 10.78
N LYS A 190 19.73 18.37 10.06
CA LYS A 190 19.95 19.23 8.90
C LYS A 190 20.23 18.35 7.70
N ALA A 191 19.76 18.75 6.53
CA ALA A 191 20.05 18.03 5.30
C ALA A 191 20.02 18.97 4.12
N GLY A 192 20.87 18.70 3.15
CA GLY A 192 21.12 19.62 2.07
C GLY A 192 21.81 19.01 0.86
N VAL A 193 22.07 19.88 -0.12
CA VAL A 193 22.79 19.55 -1.34
C VAL A 193 24.23 20.07 -1.29
N ILE A 194 25.10 19.41 -2.04
CA ILE A 194 26.48 19.84 -2.27
C ILE A 194 26.54 20.29 -3.73
N VAL A 195 26.88 21.56 -3.95
CA VAL A 195 26.98 22.17 -5.29
C VAL A 195 28.42 22.59 -5.58
N LYS A 196 28.77 22.53 -6.87
CA LYS A 196 29.99 23.09 -7.43
C LYS A 196 29.62 24.34 -8.22
N LEU A 197 30.20 25.47 -7.83
CA LEU A 197 30.04 26.75 -8.52
C LEU A 197 30.78 26.77 -9.85
N GLU A 198 30.30 27.60 -10.79
CA GLU A 198 30.80 27.72 -12.17
C GLU A 198 32.28 28.14 -12.24
N ASN A 199 32.78 28.83 -11.21
CA ASN A 199 34.20 29.19 -11.05
C ASN A 199 35.11 28.01 -10.65
N GLY A 200 34.55 26.82 -10.46
CA GLY A 200 35.29 25.55 -10.49
C GLY A 200 36.09 25.16 -9.24
N VAL A 201 36.26 26.06 -8.27
CA VAL A 201 37.26 25.88 -7.19
C VAL A 201 36.66 25.47 -5.83
N ALA A 202 35.41 25.80 -5.50
CA ALA A 202 34.84 25.52 -4.17
C ALA A 202 33.55 24.70 -4.23
N LEU A 203 33.47 23.69 -3.35
CA LEU A 203 32.21 23.01 -3.02
C LEU A 203 31.46 23.85 -1.98
N GLN A 204 30.16 24.01 -2.17
CA GLN A 204 29.27 24.63 -1.18
C GLN A 204 28.25 23.62 -0.65
N TYR A 205 28.12 23.59 0.67
CA TYR A 205 27.09 22.84 1.39
C TYR A 205 25.93 23.77 1.64
N ARG A 206 24.76 23.45 1.07
CA ARG A 206 23.54 24.25 1.28
C ARG A 206 22.47 23.43 1.91
N GLU A 207 21.88 23.95 2.98
CA GLU A 207 20.72 23.35 3.60
C GLU A 207 19.51 23.47 2.68
N GLY A 208 18.68 22.42 2.62
CA GLY A 208 17.57 22.33 1.67
C GLY A 208 17.99 21.84 0.29
N SER A 209 17.10 21.99 -0.68
CA SER A 209 17.25 21.50 -2.05
C SER A 209 17.27 22.62 -3.10
N PHE A 210 17.52 23.86 -2.67
CA PHE A 210 17.61 24.99 -3.58
C PHE A 210 18.95 25.01 -4.34
N VAL A 211 18.87 25.11 -5.66
CA VAL A 211 20.01 25.15 -6.59
C VAL A 211 19.67 26.16 -7.68
N ASP A 212 20.57 27.10 -7.92
CA ASP A 212 20.36 28.19 -8.88
C ASP A 212 20.77 27.78 -10.30
N GLU A 213 20.35 28.56 -11.29
CA GLU A 213 20.76 28.38 -12.69
C GLU A 213 22.28 28.58 -12.85
N GLY A 214 22.95 27.65 -13.55
CA GLY A 214 24.41 27.68 -13.74
C GLY A 214 25.21 26.90 -12.68
N GLU A 215 24.56 26.44 -11.61
CA GLU A 215 25.23 25.64 -10.57
C GLU A 215 25.13 24.15 -10.84
N LYS A 216 26.19 23.41 -10.48
CA LYS A 216 26.21 21.96 -10.67
C LYS A 216 26.04 21.23 -9.35
N ILE A 217 24.94 20.50 -9.20
CA ILE A 217 24.76 19.55 -8.09
C ILE A 217 25.78 18.42 -8.23
N VAL A 218 26.52 18.14 -7.16
CA VAL A 218 27.53 17.07 -7.13
C VAL A 218 27.29 16.05 -6.02
N GLY A 219 26.42 16.34 -5.06
CA GLY A 219 26.14 15.43 -3.95
C GLY A 219 25.08 15.96 -2.99
N GLY A 220 24.95 15.27 -1.86
CA GLY A 220 24.07 15.62 -0.76
C GLY A 220 24.75 15.37 0.58
N TRP A 221 24.28 16.05 1.62
CA TRP A 221 24.76 15.88 2.99
C TRP A 221 23.61 15.89 3.99
N ALA A 222 23.82 15.26 5.15
CA ALA A 222 22.91 15.35 6.27
C ALA A 222 23.63 15.20 7.61
N GLU A 223 23.05 15.79 8.65
CA GLU A 223 23.47 15.71 10.04
C GLU A 223 22.25 15.41 10.91
N VAL A 224 22.32 14.34 11.70
CA VAL A 224 21.29 13.97 12.67
C VAL A 224 21.81 14.22 14.07
N TYR A 225 21.01 14.94 14.87
CA TYR A 225 21.39 15.39 16.20
C TYR A 225 20.71 14.54 17.26
N ARG A 226 21.48 14.17 18.28
CA ARG A 226 20.99 13.51 19.47
C ARG A 226 21.54 14.18 20.73
N LYS A 227 20.72 14.31 21.76
CA LYS A 227 21.12 14.95 23.03
C LYS A 227 22.09 14.12 23.87
N ASP A 228 22.21 12.82 23.61
CA ASP A 228 23.15 11.91 24.27
C ASP A 228 24.54 11.86 23.60
N ARG A 229 24.78 12.70 22.59
CA ARG A 229 26.07 12.78 21.86
C ARG A 229 26.53 14.23 21.77
N THR A 230 27.84 14.44 21.74
CA THR A 230 28.42 15.79 21.63
C THR A 230 28.58 16.26 20.19
N HIS A 231 28.48 15.35 19.22
CA HIS A 231 28.62 15.64 17.79
C HIS A 231 27.49 14.97 17.01
N PRO A 232 26.99 15.59 15.93
CA PRO A 232 25.99 14.98 15.08
C PRO A 232 26.55 13.77 14.33
N ILE A 233 25.66 12.88 13.94
CA ILE A 233 25.97 11.83 12.96
C ILE A 233 25.86 12.49 11.59
N ARG A 234 26.96 12.48 10.82
CA ARG A 234 27.04 13.14 9.52
C ARG A 234 27.23 12.11 8.41
N ALA A 235 26.46 12.24 7.34
CA ALA A 235 26.60 11.46 6.13
C ALA A 235 26.68 12.37 4.91
N GLU A 236 27.49 11.97 3.93
CA GLU A 236 27.67 12.68 2.66
C GLU A 236 27.76 11.68 1.53
N VAL A 237 27.14 12.03 0.40
CA VAL A 237 27.06 11.16 -0.77
C VAL A 237 27.31 11.94 -2.05
N SER A 238 27.94 11.28 -3.03
CA SER A 238 28.14 11.84 -4.35
C SER A 238 26.97 11.50 -5.26
N LEU A 239 26.46 12.48 -6.00
CA LEU A 239 25.33 12.31 -6.93
C LEU A 239 25.58 11.18 -7.94
N LYS A 240 26.83 11.05 -8.42
CA LYS A 240 27.24 10.04 -9.42
C LYS A 240 27.00 8.59 -8.98
N ASP A 241 26.92 8.32 -7.69
CA ASP A 241 26.78 6.96 -7.17
C ASP A 241 25.31 6.49 -7.18
N TYR A 242 24.37 7.44 -7.34
CA TYR A 242 22.93 7.21 -7.26
C TYR A 242 22.21 7.57 -8.57
N ASP A 243 22.59 8.67 -9.20
CA ASP A 243 22.01 9.09 -10.48
C ASP A 243 22.57 8.22 -11.62
N SER A 244 21.74 7.25 -12.06
CA SER A 244 22.07 6.37 -13.19
C SER A 244 21.96 7.05 -14.57
N GLY A 245 21.54 8.31 -14.63
CA GLY A 245 21.37 9.07 -15.87
C GLY A 245 20.19 8.62 -16.74
N LYS A 246 19.38 7.67 -16.25
CA LYS A 246 18.17 7.19 -16.92
C LYS A 246 17.00 8.13 -16.69
N ASP A 247 16.00 8.05 -17.56
CA ASP A 247 14.73 8.76 -17.37
C ASP A 247 14.04 8.30 -16.07
N GLY A 248 13.52 9.27 -15.30
CA GLY A 248 12.90 9.03 -14.00
C GLY A 248 12.97 10.24 -13.07
N PRO A 249 12.56 10.10 -11.79
CA PRO A 249 12.54 11.18 -10.80
C PRO A 249 13.89 11.87 -10.62
N TRP A 250 14.99 11.11 -10.73
CA TRP A 250 16.35 11.66 -10.71
C TRP A 250 16.66 12.61 -11.86
N LYS A 251 15.94 12.60 -12.97
CA LYS A 251 16.18 13.55 -14.06
C LYS A 251 15.58 14.93 -13.74
N ASN A 252 14.40 14.95 -13.12
CA ASN A 252 13.61 16.15 -12.90
C ASN A 252 13.77 16.75 -11.50
N HIS A 253 14.09 15.95 -10.48
CA HIS A 253 14.10 16.36 -9.07
C HIS A 253 15.43 16.10 -8.36
N LYS A 254 16.57 16.15 -9.08
CA LYS A 254 17.92 15.82 -8.56
C LYS A 254 18.22 16.32 -7.15
N ALA A 255 17.92 17.59 -6.88
CA ALA A 255 18.22 18.22 -5.61
C ALA A 255 17.42 17.60 -4.44
N THR A 256 16.13 17.35 -4.64
CA THR A 256 15.27 16.69 -3.65
C THR A 256 15.71 15.26 -3.41
N MET A 257 16.00 14.54 -4.49
CA MET A 257 16.40 13.13 -4.48
C MET A 257 17.73 12.94 -3.75
N ILE A 258 18.77 13.68 -4.13
CA ILE A 258 20.10 13.51 -3.53
C ILE A 258 20.15 13.97 -2.07
N ARG A 259 19.31 14.93 -1.67
CA ARG A 259 19.18 15.36 -0.27
C ARG A 259 18.62 14.26 0.63
N LYS A 260 17.72 13.41 0.12
CA LYS A 260 17.07 12.32 0.88
C LYS A 260 18.07 11.23 1.29
N VAL A 261 18.96 10.86 0.39
CA VAL A 261 19.90 9.73 0.57
C VAL A 261 20.77 9.84 1.84
N PRO A 262 21.56 10.90 2.04
CA PRO A 262 22.43 11.02 3.21
C PRO A 262 21.60 11.15 4.49
N LEU A 263 20.38 11.73 4.42
CA LEU A 263 19.50 11.83 5.57
C LEU A 263 19.08 10.46 6.09
N VAL A 264 18.66 9.56 5.20
CA VAL A 264 18.28 8.19 5.60
C VAL A 264 19.50 7.42 6.14
N GLN A 265 20.68 7.59 5.54
CA GLN A 265 21.92 6.97 6.03
C GLN A 265 22.29 7.47 7.44
N ALA A 266 22.31 8.80 7.64
CA ALA A 266 22.60 9.40 8.93
C ALA A 266 21.56 9.00 9.99
N MET A 267 20.28 8.88 9.63
CA MET A 267 19.24 8.38 10.54
C MET A 267 19.49 6.92 10.95
N ARG A 268 19.88 6.06 10.00
CA ARG A 268 20.21 4.65 10.28
C ARG A 268 21.35 4.50 11.28
N GLU A 269 22.39 5.31 11.12
CA GLU A 269 23.55 5.35 12.03
C GLU A 269 23.23 6.02 13.37
N ALA A 270 22.33 7.01 13.36
CA ALA A 270 21.87 7.66 14.58
C ALA A 270 20.98 6.75 15.43
N PHE A 271 20.13 5.90 14.83
CA PHE A 271 19.20 5.01 15.55
C PHE A 271 19.29 3.54 15.10
N PRO A 272 20.45 2.88 15.32
CA PRO A 272 20.71 1.54 14.78
C PRO A 272 19.78 0.47 15.37
N SER A 273 19.33 0.60 16.62
CA SER A 273 18.36 -0.31 17.25
C SER A 273 17.05 -0.41 16.47
N ASP A 274 16.56 0.72 15.97
CA ASP A 274 15.24 0.82 15.34
C ASP A 274 15.30 0.68 13.81
N LEU A 275 16.45 1.05 13.22
CA LEU A 275 16.61 1.25 11.78
C LEU A 275 17.66 0.35 11.12
N SER A 276 18.41 -0.46 11.87
CA SER A 276 19.35 -1.43 11.28
C SER A 276 18.62 -2.39 10.34
N GLY A 277 19.16 -2.65 9.15
CA GLY A 277 18.53 -3.55 8.16
C GLY A 277 17.28 -3.01 7.46
N CYS A 278 16.87 -1.77 7.73
CA CYS A 278 15.97 -1.03 6.83
C CYS A 278 16.82 -0.48 5.67
N TYR A 279 16.30 -0.47 4.45
CA TYR A 279 17.00 0.08 3.28
C TYR A 279 16.02 0.93 2.49
N ASP A 280 16.46 2.10 2.05
CA ASP A 280 15.68 2.96 1.15
C ASP A 280 15.89 2.55 -0.32
N SER A 281 14.98 2.97 -1.20
CA SER A 281 15.04 2.69 -2.64
C SER A 281 16.38 3.11 -3.25
N SER A 282 16.92 4.25 -2.80
CA SER A 282 18.18 4.81 -3.30
C SER A 282 19.40 3.90 -3.09
N GLU A 283 19.34 2.92 -2.18
CA GLU A 283 20.47 2.02 -1.90
C GLU A 283 20.54 0.82 -2.86
N PHE A 284 19.56 0.68 -3.77
CA PHE A 284 19.52 -0.39 -4.75
C PHE A 284 19.83 0.12 -6.15
N ARG A 285 20.89 -0.42 -6.78
CA ARG A 285 21.25 -0.07 -8.16
C ARG A 285 20.11 -0.40 -9.13
N GLY A 286 19.54 0.64 -9.75
CA GLY A 286 18.46 0.52 -10.74
C GLY A 286 17.04 0.53 -10.17
N ALA A 287 16.87 0.85 -8.88
CA ALA A 287 15.54 1.06 -8.31
C ALA A 287 14.91 2.37 -8.83
N VAL A 288 13.62 2.30 -9.14
CA VAL A 288 12.76 3.47 -9.29
C VAL A 288 12.34 3.94 -7.91
N ASP A 289 12.48 5.23 -7.64
CA ASP A 289 11.96 5.81 -6.40
C ASP A 289 10.45 5.83 -6.43
N VAL A 290 9.87 5.30 -5.37
CA VAL A 290 8.43 5.39 -5.13
C VAL A 290 8.19 6.69 -4.38
N GLU A 291 7.93 7.77 -5.13
CA GLU A 291 7.40 9.00 -4.56
C GLU A 291 5.88 8.99 -4.66
N SER A 292 5.21 9.26 -3.53
CA SER A 292 3.78 9.53 -3.53
C SER A 292 3.56 11.00 -3.87
N GLU A 293 3.31 11.30 -5.15
CA GLU A 293 2.76 12.60 -5.51
C GLU A 293 1.29 12.66 -5.07
N LEU A 294 0.99 13.59 -4.16
CA LEU A 294 -0.38 14.06 -3.99
C LEU A 294 -0.75 14.81 -5.27
N VAL A 295 -1.43 14.11 -6.17
CA VAL A 295 -2.11 14.78 -7.28
C VAL A 295 -3.34 15.45 -6.67
N GLU A 296 -3.21 16.75 -6.41
CA GLU A 296 -4.38 17.62 -6.15
C GLU A 296 -5.32 17.51 -7.36
N GLY A 297 -6.51 16.96 -7.11
CA GLY A 297 -7.59 16.82 -8.07
C GLY A 297 -8.63 17.91 -7.95
#